data_AF-A0A061D2H6-F1
#
_entry.id   AF-A0A061D2H6-F1
#
_cell.length_a   1.000
_cell.length_b   1.000
_cell.length_c   1.000
_cell.angle_alpha   90.00
_cell.angle_beta   90.00
_cell.angle_gamma   90.00
#
_symmetry.space_group_name_H-M   'P 1'
#
loop_
_entity.id
_entity.type
_entity.pdbx_description
1 polymer ?
#
loop_
_entity_poly.entity_id
_entity_poly.type
_entity_poly.pdbx_seq_one_letter_code
_entity_poly.pdbx_strand_id
1 'polypeptide(L)'
;MVYTSLTEVPHNLKEGIDWLLALKGTDGENNLKAMAGAVHHLFSKHSARYQQLPAFEKIKSVAKEFLQKPELKDDLLVKKLLSRFYTPDSRENTGFRRYWHYHYDQDGRVVGAKGATPEFIEQTLSKFIDGCAKILDDIKNPDEYKSAYSSEATWEASCAKDPETCAVVLVGIAPILYAGLQSLRTTAEFKVGPFHTHTTHRNLGDMLKALGYVDPECRNGMNGAYIHDTFRVLDNDVIHKMYDLAGFNIFYGSDIVESLPVEQPVEAAQPVVEEALVAEKSVEPVKAAKSRKPGILRKLRKAVK
;
A
#
# COMPACT_ATOMS: atom_id res chain seq x y z
N MET A 1 24.28 0.35 -3.93
CA MET A 1 23.97 -0.03 -5.33
C MET A 1 23.11 1.09 -5.87
N VAL A 2 23.40 1.61 -7.06
CA VAL A 2 22.60 2.66 -7.70
C VAL A 2 21.77 1.97 -8.78
N TYR A 3 20.46 2.18 -8.78
CA TYR A 3 19.53 1.64 -9.77
C TYR A 3 19.75 2.30 -11.12
N THR A 4 19.72 1.51 -12.20
CA THR A 4 19.89 2.00 -13.58
C THR A 4 18.59 1.95 -14.37
N SER A 5 17.50 1.43 -13.78
CA SER A 5 16.19 1.39 -14.42
C SER A 5 15.04 1.74 -13.47
N LEU A 6 14.03 2.45 -13.98
CA LEU A 6 12.76 2.71 -13.28
C LEU A 6 11.89 1.46 -13.09
N THR A 7 12.28 0.31 -13.66
CA THR A 7 11.65 -0.98 -13.38
C THR A 7 12.19 -1.65 -12.12
N GLU A 8 13.31 -1.16 -11.59
CA GLU A 8 13.84 -1.57 -10.30
C GLU A 8 13.01 -0.93 -9.18
N VAL A 9 12.71 -1.72 -8.15
CA VAL A 9 11.67 -1.37 -7.17
C VAL A 9 12.32 -0.69 -5.96
N PRO A 10 11.86 0.52 -5.57
CA PRO A 10 12.23 1.14 -4.31
C PRO A 10 11.89 0.31 -3.06
N HIS A 11 12.79 0.29 -2.08
CA HIS A 11 12.65 -0.43 -0.80
C HIS A 11 12.35 0.48 0.39
N ASN A 12 12.43 1.79 0.20
CA ASN A 12 12.17 2.78 1.25
C ASN A 12 11.68 4.11 0.67
N LEU A 13 11.33 5.06 1.53
CA LEU A 13 10.79 6.36 1.11
C LEU A 13 11.79 7.16 0.28
N LYS A 14 13.07 7.21 0.70
CA LYS A 14 14.12 7.94 -0.04
C LYS A 14 14.22 7.42 -1.47
N GLU A 15 14.34 6.10 -1.64
CA GLU A 15 14.39 5.46 -2.96
C GLU A 15 13.10 5.73 -3.76
N GLY A 16 11.94 5.74 -3.11
CA GLY A 16 10.66 6.05 -3.76
C GLY A 16 10.60 7.49 -4.27
N ILE A 17 11.11 8.45 -3.50
CA ILE A 17 11.19 9.86 -3.92
C ILE A 17 12.23 10.02 -5.03
N ASP A 18 13.40 9.40 -4.92
CA ASP A 18 14.41 9.39 -5.98
C ASP A 18 13.85 8.82 -7.29
N TRP A 19 13.09 7.73 -7.22
CA TRP A 19 12.41 7.12 -8.37
C TRP A 19 11.41 8.08 -9.02
N LEU A 20 10.63 8.82 -8.21
CA LEU A 20 9.67 9.80 -8.72
C LEU A 20 10.34 10.98 -9.42
N LEU A 21 11.48 11.44 -8.90
CA LEU A 21 12.25 12.50 -9.54
C LEU A 21 12.91 12.03 -10.85
N ALA A 22 13.41 10.80 -10.87
CA ALA A 22 13.95 10.17 -12.06
C ALA A 22 12.87 9.93 -13.13
N LEU A 23 11.66 9.51 -12.71
CA LEU A 23 10.48 9.40 -13.57
C LEU A 23 10.11 10.74 -14.21
N LYS A 24 10.09 11.82 -13.42
CA LYS A 24 9.82 13.17 -13.95
C LYS A 24 10.88 13.54 -14.98
N GLY A 25 12.16 13.34 -14.67
CA GLY A 25 13.25 13.57 -15.62
C GLY A 25 13.27 15.00 -16.17
N THR A 26 13.80 15.16 -17.39
CA THR A 26 13.88 16.46 -18.09
C THR A 26 12.58 16.82 -18.82
N ASP A 27 11.83 15.83 -19.30
CA ASP A 27 10.54 16.01 -19.98
C ASP A 27 9.36 15.65 -19.07
N GLY A 28 9.27 16.37 -17.95
CA GLY A 28 8.31 16.07 -16.88
C GLY A 28 6.86 16.04 -17.32
N GLU A 29 6.45 16.92 -18.23
CA GLU A 29 5.04 16.97 -18.69
C GLU A 29 4.67 15.71 -19.49
N ASN A 30 5.48 15.36 -20.49
CA ASN A 30 5.19 14.19 -21.33
C ASN A 30 5.32 12.88 -20.56
N ASN A 31 6.34 12.76 -19.70
CA ASN A 31 6.56 11.56 -18.89
C ASN A 31 5.40 11.30 -17.92
N LEU A 32 4.92 12.35 -17.24
CA LEU A 32 3.80 12.22 -16.32
C LEU A 32 2.48 11.94 -17.02
N LYS A 33 2.24 12.54 -18.19
CA LYS A 33 1.07 12.24 -19.01
C LYS A 33 1.06 10.80 -19.48
N ALA A 34 2.21 10.28 -19.94
CA ALA A 34 2.35 8.90 -20.36
C ALA A 34 2.19 7.92 -19.19
N MET A 35 2.77 8.22 -18.03
CA MET A 35 2.56 7.45 -16.79
C MET A 35 1.08 7.45 -16.36
N ALA A 36 0.41 8.60 -16.38
CA ALA A 36 -0.99 8.71 -16.02
C ALA A 36 -1.89 7.87 -16.95
N GLY A 37 -1.61 7.88 -18.26
CA GLY A 37 -2.24 7.00 -19.23
C GLY A 37 -2.01 5.51 -18.92
N ALA A 38 -0.78 5.14 -18.57
CA ALA A 38 -0.42 3.76 -18.22
C ALA A 38 -1.10 3.28 -16.95
N VAL A 39 -1.16 4.10 -15.90
CA VAL A 39 -1.90 3.83 -14.66
C VAL A 39 -3.39 3.68 -14.98
N HIS A 40 -3.98 4.63 -15.71
CA HIS A 40 -5.40 4.55 -16.07
C HIS A 40 -5.73 3.27 -16.86
N HIS A 41 -4.86 2.88 -17.81
CA HIS A 41 -4.98 1.65 -18.57
C HIS A 41 -4.89 0.41 -17.66
N LEU A 42 -3.87 0.35 -16.79
CA LEU A 42 -3.66 -0.73 -15.82
C LEU A 42 -4.91 -0.93 -14.94
N PHE A 43 -5.43 0.14 -14.35
CA PHE A 43 -6.65 0.07 -13.53
C PHE A 43 -7.88 -0.36 -14.34
N SER A 44 -8.06 0.16 -15.56
CA SER A 44 -9.17 -0.21 -16.44
C SER A 44 -9.15 -1.70 -16.79
N LYS A 45 -7.99 -2.23 -17.19
CA LYS A 45 -7.76 -3.63 -17.56
C LYS A 45 -8.00 -4.59 -16.40
N HIS A 46 -7.49 -4.27 -15.22
CA HIS A 46 -7.55 -5.16 -14.05
C HIS A 46 -8.81 -4.98 -13.17
N SER A 47 -9.57 -3.91 -13.36
CA SER A 47 -10.84 -3.68 -12.63
C SER A 47 -11.95 -4.69 -12.96
N ALA A 48 -11.91 -5.34 -14.13
CA ALA A 48 -12.95 -6.26 -14.61
C ALA A 48 -12.60 -7.76 -14.48
N ARG A 49 -11.30 -8.09 -14.42
CA ARG A 49 -10.79 -9.44 -14.15
C ARG A 49 -9.62 -9.28 -13.20
N TYR A 50 -9.79 -9.78 -11.99
CA TYR A 50 -8.69 -9.86 -11.03
C TYR A 50 -7.64 -10.81 -11.60
N GLN A 51 -6.64 -10.26 -12.27
CA GLN A 51 -5.48 -11.02 -12.73
C GLN A 51 -4.37 -10.73 -11.74
N GLN A 52 -3.91 -11.77 -11.05
CA GLN A 52 -2.67 -11.69 -10.29
C GLN A 52 -1.57 -11.23 -11.25
N LEU A 53 -0.91 -10.12 -10.91
CA LEU A 53 0.24 -9.62 -11.63
C LEU A 53 1.47 -10.14 -10.90
N PRO A 54 2.20 -11.15 -11.41
CA PRO A 54 3.35 -11.72 -10.68
C PRO A 54 4.41 -10.68 -10.33
N ALA A 55 4.61 -9.67 -11.20
CA ALA A 55 5.49 -8.54 -10.93
C ALA A 55 5.05 -7.73 -9.69
N PHE A 56 3.75 -7.67 -9.43
CA PHE A 56 3.16 -6.94 -8.33
C PHE A 56 3.34 -7.67 -6.99
N GLU A 57 3.39 -9.01 -6.97
CA GLU A 57 3.66 -9.78 -5.74
C GLU A 57 5.05 -9.50 -5.17
N LYS A 58 6.06 -9.36 -6.05
CA LYS A 58 7.41 -8.97 -5.61
C LYS A 58 7.38 -7.58 -4.96
N ILE A 59 6.70 -6.61 -5.58
CA ILE A 59 6.63 -5.24 -5.05
C ILE A 59 5.81 -5.20 -3.74
N LYS A 60 4.72 -5.96 -3.64
CA LYS A 60 3.95 -6.14 -2.41
C LYS A 60 4.83 -6.61 -1.27
N SER A 61 5.68 -7.60 -1.51
CA SER A 61 6.61 -8.10 -0.49
C SER A 61 7.55 -7.00 -0.01
N VAL A 62 8.13 -6.22 -0.94
CA VAL A 62 9.03 -5.10 -0.62
C VAL A 62 8.30 -4.02 0.19
N ALA A 63 7.10 -3.62 -0.25
CA ALA A 63 6.30 -2.64 0.47
C ALA A 63 5.92 -3.12 1.87
N LYS A 64 5.56 -4.40 2.02
CA LYS A 64 5.25 -5.02 3.31
C LYS A 64 6.47 -5.03 4.25
N GLU A 65 7.64 -5.40 3.75
CA GLU A 65 8.88 -5.38 4.52
C GLU A 65 9.20 -3.96 5.03
N PHE A 66 9.07 -2.94 4.17
CA PHE A 66 9.23 -1.55 4.57
C PHE A 66 8.27 -1.16 5.70
N LEU A 67 6.98 -1.48 5.56
CA LEU A 67 5.97 -1.15 6.57
C LEU A 67 6.18 -1.89 7.91
N GLN A 68 6.88 -3.02 7.90
CA GLN A 68 7.19 -3.81 9.09
C GLN A 68 8.41 -3.30 9.89
N LYS A 69 9.12 -2.26 9.41
CA LYS A 69 10.24 -1.66 10.15
C LYS A 69 9.79 -1.23 11.57
N PRO A 70 10.60 -1.48 12.62
CA PRO A 70 10.25 -1.15 14.00
C PRO A 70 9.81 0.31 14.20
N GLU A 71 10.43 1.23 13.47
CA GLU A 71 10.16 2.67 13.52
C GLU A 71 8.83 3.05 12.88
N LEU A 72 8.22 2.16 12.09
CA LEU A 72 6.98 2.39 11.34
C LEU A 72 5.82 1.54 11.86
N LYS A 73 6.04 0.22 12.06
CA LYS A 73 5.02 -0.82 12.24
C LYS A 73 4.01 -0.57 13.36
N ASP A 74 4.40 0.21 14.36
CA ASP A 74 3.56 0.46 15.53
C ASP A 74 2.61 1.64 15.39
N ASP A 75 2.80 2.45 14.34
CA ASP A 75 1.91 3.55 14.00
C ASP A 75 0.52 3.04 13.60
N LEU A 76 -0.54 3.71 14.06
CA LEU A 76 -1.92 3.27 13.84
C LEU A 76 -2.29 3.21 12.35
N LEU A 77 -1.80 4.16 11.54
CA LEU A 77 -2.03 4.18 10.11
C LEU A 77 -1.23 3.08 9.42
N VAL A 78 0.03 2.86 9.81
CA VAL A 78 0.85 1.76 9.29
C VAL A 78 0.24 0.40 9.63
N LYS A 79 -0.26 0.20 10.85
CA LYS A 79 -0.99 -1.03 11.24
C LYS A 79 -2.19 -1.30 10.34
N LYS A 80 -2.94 -0.25 9.99
CA LYS A 80 -4.11 -0.34 9.12
C LYS A 80 -3.75 -0.53 7.64
N LEU A 81 -2.60 -0.02 7.20
CA LEU A 81 -2.03 -0.36 5.89
C LEU A 81 -1.63 -1.83 5.86
N LEU A 82 -0.86 -2.28 6.84
CA LEU A 82 -0.40 -3.66 6.96
C LEU A 82 -1.57 -4.64 6.98
N SER A 83 -2.65 -4.36 7.71
CA SER A 83 -3.82 -5.25 7.75
C SER A 83 -4.42 -5.51 6.36
N ARG A 84 -4.28 -4.56 5.41
CA ARG A 84 -4.76 -4.72 4.02
C ARG A 84 -3.92 -5.67 3.19
N PHE A 85 -2.69 -5.96 3.58
CA PHE A 85 -1.88 -7.00 2.95
C PHE A 85 -2.28 -8.40 3.42
N TYR A 86 -3.06 -8.53 4.50
CA TYR A 86 -3.45 -9.81 5.11
C TYR A 86 -4.95 -10.10 5.07
N THR A 87 -5.79 -9.12 4.72
CA THR A 87 -7.25 -9.29 4.72
C THR A 87 -7.75 -9.51 3.29
N PRO A 88 -8.24 -10.71 2.96
CA PRO A 88 -8.76 -11.01 1.62
C PRO A 88 -10.16 -10.43 1.35
N ASP A 89 -10.82 -9.79 2.32
CA ASP A 89 -12.20 -9.36 2.16
C ASP A 89 -12.36 -7.83 1.96
N SER A 90 -12.78 -7.46 0.75
CA SER A 90 -13.18 -6.09 0.40
C SER A 90 -14.39 -5.58 1.20
N ARG A 91 -15.15 -6.46 1.89
CA ARG A 91 -16.38 -6.11 2.62
C ARG A 91 -16.15 -5.54 4.03
N GLU A 92 -15.11 -5.96 4.75
CA GLU A 92 -14.78 -5.38 6.07
C GLU A 92 -14.13 -3.99 5.96
N ASN A 93 -13.68 -3.62 4.76
CA ASN A 93 -12.90 -2.40 4.51
C ASN A 93 -13.73 -1.10 4.41
N THR A 94 -15.06 -1.16 4.57
CA THR A 94 -15.92 0.03 4.43
C THR A 94 -15.77 1.03 5.58
N GLY A 95 -15.25 0.62 6.74
CA GLY A 95 -15.11 1.48 7.92
C GLY A 95 -13.95 2.49 7.82
N PHE A 96 -12.74 2.01 7.52
CA PHE A 96 -11.58 2.88 7.30
C PHE A 96 -11.81 3.82 6.12
N ARG A 97 -12.37 3.28 5.03
CA ARG A 97 -12.72 4.03 3.83
C ARG A 97 -13.74 5.15 4.14
N ARG A 98 -14.87 4.85 4.80
CA ARG A 98 -15.86 5.86 5.20
C ARG A 98 -15.28 6.93 6.13
N TYR A 99 -14.40 6.53 7.02
CA TYR A 99 -13.83 7.43 8.01
C TYR A 99 -12.85 8.46 7.40
N TRP A 100 -12.03 8.07 6.42
CA TRP A 100 -11.20 9.05 5.68
C TRP A 100 -12.01 9.88 4.69
N HIS A 101 -12.99 9.28 4.02
CA HIS A 101 -13.93 10.05 3.19
C HIS A 101 -14.66 11.12 4.02
N TYR A 102 -15.06 10.82 5.25
CA TYR A 102 -15.71 11.81 6.12
C TYR A 102 -14.84 13.03 6.46
N HIS A 103 -13.51 12.90 6.44
CA HIS A 103 -12.58 13.97 6.81
C HIS A 103 -11.98 14.74 5.62
N TYR A 104 -11.99 14.15 4.42
CA TYR A 104 -11.34 14.70 3.22
C TYR A 104 -12.27 14.66 1.98
N ASP A 105 -13.59 14.66 2.20
CA ASP A 105 -14.60 14.59 1.14
C ASP A 105 -14.72 15.90 0.37
N GLN A 106 -14.13 15.94 -0.83
CA GLN A 106 -14.84 16.36 -2.04
C GLN A 106 -14.48 15.51 -3.28
N ASP A 107 -13.36 14.79 -3.28
CA ASP A 107 -12.86 14.06 -4.47
C ASP A 107 -12.77 12.53 -4.31
N GLY A 108 -13.33 11.92 -3.25
CA GLY A 108 -13.07 10.55 -2.77
C GLY A 108 -13.37 9.34 -3.70
N ARG A 109 -13.35 9.50 -5.03
CA ARG A 109 -13.47 8.42 -6.02
C ARG A 109 -12.28 8.42 -6.99
N VAL A 110 -11.06 8.33 -6.49
CA VAL A 110 -9.91 8.57 -7.37
C VAL A 110 -9.35 7.34 -8.08
N VAL A 111 -9.52 6.09 -7.63
CA VAL A 111 -9.00 4.98 -8.49
C VAL A 111 -9.76 3.67 -8.41
N GLY A 112 -10.78 3.59 -7.56
CA GLY A 112 -11.60 2.38 -7.43
C GLY A 112 -12.91 2.37 -8.21
N ALA A 113 -13.31 3.47 -8.87
CA ALA A 113 -14.65 3.55 -9.46
C ALA A 113 -14.72 4.46 -10.70
N LYS A 114 -14.40 3.93 -11.88
CA LYS A 114 -14.90 4.39 -13.20
C LYS A 114 -14.76 5.89 -13.57
N GLY A 115 -14.04 6.72 -12.82
CA GLY A 115 -14.18 8.19 -12.93
C GLY A 115 -12.90 9.01 -12.81
N ALA A 116 -11.75 8.40 -12.57
CA ALA A 116 -10.50 9.14 -12.56
C ALA A 116 -9.94 9.20 -13.96
N THR A 117 -9.92 10.40 -14.53
CA THR A 117 -9.39 10.61 -15.87
C THR A 117 -7.86 10.61 -15.82
N PRO A 118 -7.16 10.30 -16.93
CA PRO A 118 -5.70 10.45 -17.01
C PRO A 118 -5.23 11.83 -16.57
N GLU A 119 -5.96 12.90 -16.90
CA GLU A 119 -5.61 14.27 -16.52
C GLU A 119 -5.65 14.47 -14.99
N PHE A 120 -6.62 13.85 -14.31
CA PHE A 120 -6.68 13.89 -12.86
C PHE A 120 -5.49 13.17 -12.21
N ILE A 121 -5.12 12.00 -12.74
CA ILE A 121 -3.97 11.22 -12.27
C ILE A 121 -2.69 12.00 -12.48
N GLU A 122 -2.50 12.58 -13.67
CA GLU A 122 -1.36 13.42 -14.02
C GLU A 122 -1.23 14.61 -13.07
N GLN A 123 -2.30 15.37 -12.84
CA GLN A 123 -2.29 16.52 -11.94
C GLN A 123 -1.94 16.11 -10.50
N THR A 124 -2.49 14.98 -10.04
CA THR A 124 -2.20 14.43 -8.72
C THR A 124 -0.72 14.06 -8.60
N LEU A 125 -0.18 13.34 -9.59
CA LEU A 125 1.22 12.94 -9.62
C LEU A 125 2.15 14.15 -9.69
N SER A 126 1.87 15.13 -10.55
CA SER A 126 2.69 16.34 -10.65
C SER A 126 2.79 17.07 -9.31
N LYS A 127 1.66 17.31 -8.64
CA LYS A 127 1.63 17.97 -7.32
C LYS A 127 2.36 17.15 -6.26
N PHE A 128 2.18 15.82 -6.27
CA PHE A 128 2.83 14.93 -5.32
C PHE A 128 4.35 14.94 -5.51
N ILE A 129 4.83 14.83 -6.75
CA ILE A 129 6.26 14.84 -7.08
C ILE A 129 6.89 16.19 -6.73
N ASP A 130 6.22 17.31 -7.02
CA ASP A 130 6.72 18.64 -6.66
C ASP A 130 6.81 18.83 -5.15
N GLY A 131 5.86 18.30 -4.38
CA GLY A 131 5.92 18.29 -2.92
C GLY A 131 7.07 17.41 -2.40
N CYS A 132 7.23 16.21 -2.94
CA CYS A 132 8.36 15.33 -2.63
C CYS A 132 9.71 15.97 -2.95
N ALA A 133 9.83 16.69 -4.06
CA ALA A 133 11.05 17.39 -4.44
C ALA A 133 11.43 18.46 -3.40
N LYS A 134 10.45 19.23 -2.91
CA LYS A 134 10.67 20.24 -1.86
C LYS A 134 11.01 19.62 -0.53
N ILE A 135 10.30 18.56 -0.13
CA ILE A 135 10.62 17.79 1.07
C ILE A 135 12.06 17.28 1.01
N LEU A 136 12.47 16.71 -0.13
CA LEU A 136 13.82 16.23 -0.30
C LEU A 136 14.86 17.35 -0.24
N ASP A 137 14.59 18.51 -0.85
CA ASP A 137 15.50 19.66 -0.85
C ASP A 137 15.76 20.22 0.55
N ASP A 138 14.76 20.13 1.42
CA ASP A 138 14.86 20.52 2.83
C ASP A 138 15.59 19.47 3.68
N ILE A 139 15.46 18.19 3.35
CA ILE A 139 16.08 17.10 4.11
C ILE A 139 17.54 16.89 3.72
N LYS A 140 17.85 17.00 2.42
CA LYS A 140 19.14 16.60 1.89
C LYS A 140 20.26 17.59 2.23
N ASN A 141 21.45 17.04 2.42
CA ASN A 141 22.70 17.76 2.28
C ASN A 141 23.11 17.73 0.79
N PRO A 142 23.11 18.87 0.07
CA PRO A 142 23.34 18.88 -1.37
C PRO A 142 24.73 18.34 -1.77
N ASP A 143 25.73 18.48 -0.91
CA ASP A 143 27.11 18.08 -1.22
C ASP A 143 27.35 16.57 -1.03
N GLU A 144 26.53 15.92 -0.20
CA GLU A 144 26.72 14.52 0.21
C GLU A 144 25.61 13.60 -0.30
N TYR A 145 24.46 14.16 -0.72
CA TYR A 145 23.30 13.38 -1.13
C TYR A 145 23.56 12.57 -2.39
N LYS A 146 23.27 11.26 -2.31
CA LYS A 146 23.38 10.35 -3.43
C LYS A 146 22.01 9.81 -3.79
N SER A 147 21.52 10.14 -4.98
CA SER A 147 20.27 9.57 -5.47
C SER A 147 20.41 8.05 -5.62
N ALA A 148 19.36 7.32 -5.26
CA ALA A 148 19.31 5.88 -5.46
C ALA A 148 19.23 5.48 -6.94
N TYR A 149 18.80 6.39 -7.81
CA TYR A 149 18.66 6.17 -9.26
C TYR A 149 19.74 6.94 -10.01
N SER A 150 20.38 6.28 -10.97
CA SER A 150 21.39 6.88 -11.82
C SER A 150 20.73 7.77 -12.89
N SER A 151 21.54 8.56 -13.58
CA SER A 151 21.10 9.32 -14.76
C SER A 151 20.63 8.43 -15.92
N GLU A 152 20.88 7.12 -15.87
CA GLU A 152 20.42 6.17 -16.90
C GLU A 152 18.96 5.74 -16.67
N ALA A 153 18.47 5.81 -15.42
CA ALA A 153 17.12 5.43 -15.03
C ALA A 153 16.09 6.48 -15.46
N THR A 154 15.87 6.59 -16.77
CA THR A 154 14.97 7.56 -17.39
C THR A 154 13.68 6.90 -17.88
N TRP A 155 12.64 7.70 -18.10
CA TRP A 155 11.40 7.22 -18.73
C TRP A 155 11.68 6.55 -20.07
N GLU A 156 12.48 7.17 -20.94
CA GLU A 156 12.82 6.69 -22.27
C GLU A 156 13.54 5.34 -22.24
N ALA A 157 14.48 5.17 -21.31
CA ALA A 157 15.27 3.95 -21.18
C ALA A 157 14.48 2.80 -20.56
N SER A 158 13.63 3.09 -19.57
CA SER A 158 12.99 2.08 -18.73
C SER A 158 11.52 1.80 -19.07
N CYS A 159 10.75 2.84 -19.37
CA CYS A 159 9.29 2.78 -19.39
C CYS A 159 8.69 2.94 -20.79
N ALA A 160 9.32 3.67 -21.71
CA ALA A 160 8.71 4.02 -22.99
C ALA A 160 8.28 2.81 -23.85
N LYS A 161 9.02 1.69 -23.76
CA LYS A 161 8.69 0.45 -24.48
C LYS A 161 7.53 -0.32 -23.85
N ASP A 162 7.43 -0.28 -22.53
CA ASP A 162 6.36 -0.93 -21.76
C ASP A 162 5.96 -0.06 -20.56
N PRO A 163 5.11 0.96 -20.80
CA PRO A 163 4.69 1.89 -19.75
C PRO A 163 3.95 1.21 -18.60
N GLU A 164 3.30 0.07 -18.86
CA GLU A 164 2.53 -0.68 -17.86
C GLU A 164 3.47 -1.24 -16.77
N THR A 165 4.68 -1.67 -17.12
CA THR A 165 5.67 -2.13 -16.13
C THR A 165 6.03 -1.04 -15.12
N CYS A 166 6.23 0.21 -15.55
CA CYS A 166 6.51 1.31 -14.63
C CYS A 166 5.26 1.75 -13.85
N ALA A 167 4.06 1.64 -14.44
CA ALA A 167 2.81 1.87 -13.72
C ALA A 167 2.61 0.85 -12.58
N VAL A 168 2.94 -0.42 -12.82
CA VAL A 168 2.95 -1.48 -11.79
C VAL A 168 3.90 -1.13 -10.65
N VAL A 169 5.10 -0.59 -10.95
CA VAL A 169 6.04 -0.09 -9.92
C VAL A 169 5.41 1.05 -9.12
N LEU A 170 4.91 2.10 -9.78
CA LEU A 170 4.30 3.26 -9.11
C LEU A 170 3.15 2.86 -8.17
N VAL A 171 2.20 2.06 -8.66
CA VAL A 171 1.06 1.57 -7.88
C VAL A 171 1.54 0.69 -6.73
N GLY A 172 2.55 -0.14 -6.97
CA GLY A 172 3.07 -1.07 -5.98
C GLY A 172 3.85 -0.40 -4.84
N ILE A 173 4.57 0.69 -5.12
CA ILE A 173 5.31 1.46 -4.10
C ILE A 173 4.50 2.57 -3.43
N ALA A 174 3.29 2.85 -3.91
CA ALA A 174 2.39 3.82 -3.30
C ALA A 174 2.20 3.63 -1.77
N PRO A 175 2.13 2.38 -1.22
CA PRO A 175 2.12 2.18 0.23
C PRO A 175 3.39 2.68 0.94
N ILE A 176 4.57 2.53 0.32
CA ILE A 176 5.86 3.00 0.85
C ILE A 176 5.85 4.53 0.90
N LEU A 177 5.45 5.17 -0.20
CA LEU A 177 5.38 6.62 -0.32
C LEU A 177 4.40 7.23 0.69
N TYR A 178 3.18 6.70 0.75
CA TYR A 178 2.14 7.19 1.66
C TYR A 178 2.53 7.01 3.13
N ALA A 179 2.92 5.78 3.53
CA ALA A 179 3.28 5.51 4.92
C ALA A 179 4.54 6.26 5.35
N GLY A 180 5.54 6.34 4.48
CA GLY A 180 6.80 7.02 4.76
C GLY A 180 6.60 8.51 5.01
N LEU A 181 5.91 9.20 4.10
CA LEU A 181 5.62 10.62 4.24
C LEU A 181 4.77 10.91 5.48
N GLN A 182 3.73 10.11 5.71
CA GLN A 182 2.84 10.32 6.85
C GLN A 182 3.54 10.03 8.19
N SER A 183 4.42 9.05 8.24
CA SER A 183 5.22 8.74 9.44
C SER A 183 6.24 9.84 9.73
N LEU A 184 6.90 10.35 8.70
CA LEU A 184 7.82 11.48 8.83
C LEU A 184 7.11 12.73 9.34
N ARG A 185 5.98 13.06 8.71
CA ARG A 185 5.13 14.19 9.11
C ARG A 185 4.67 14.07 10.56
N THR A 186 4.13 12.91 10.94
CA THR A 186 3.63 12.69 12.31
C THR A 186 4.76 12.77 13.34
N THR A 187 5.97 12.35 12.98
CA THR A 187 7.15 12.48 13.85
C THR A 187 7.61 13.93 13.98
N ALA A 188 7.42 14.73 12.93
CA ALA A 188 7.71 16.16 12.91
C ALA A 188 6.64 16.99 13.65
N GLU A 189 5.37 16.55 13.60
CA GLU A 189 4.24 17.16 14.31
C GLU A 189 4.31 16.86 15.82
N PHE A 190 4.77 17.83 16.62
CA PHE A 190 4.75 17.76 18.09
C PHE A 190 3.33 17.68 18.71
N LYS A 191 2.25 17.57 17.91
CA LYS A 191 0.85 17.59 18.39
C LYS A 191 0.17 16.23 18.30
N VAL A 192 -0.45 15.84 19.42
CA VAL A 192 -1.24 14.63 19.59
C VAL A 192 -2.61 14.80 18.90
N GLY A 193 -2.70 14.50 17.62
CA GLY A 193 -3.96 14.29 16.92
C GLY A 193 -4.68 13.00 17.38
N PRO A 194 -5.96 12.80 17.00
CA PRO A 194 -6.77 11.65 17.42
C PRO A 194 -6.24 10.28 16.96
N PHE A 195 -5.25 10.24 16.06
CA PHE A 195 -4.58 9.01 15.63
C PHE A 195 -3.28 8.71 16.39
N HIS A 196 -2.91 9.55 17.35
CA HIS A 196 -1.59 9.53 17.98
C HIS A 196 -1.72 9.13 19.45
N THR A 197 -2.40 8.03 19.71
CA THR A 197 -2.36 7.39 21.03
C THR A 197 -1.11 6.51 21.09
N HIS A 198 -0.10 6.97 21.84
CA HIS A 198 1.10 6.23 22.24
C HIS A 198 2.17 6.00 21.17
N THR A 199 2.52 6.99 20.35
CA THR A 199 3.87 6.99 19.79
C THR A 199 4.83 7.33 20.94
N THR A 200 5.52 6.33 21.46
CA THR A 200 6.81 6.53 22.13
C THR A 200 7.57 7.58 21.33
N HIS A 201 8.03 8.67 21.97
CA HIS A 201 8.75 9.76 21.32
C HIS A 201 9.75 9.20 20.30
N ARG A 202 9.38 9.18 19.01
CA ARG A 202 10.23 8.60 17.98
C ARG A 202 11.29 9.63 17.69
N ASN A 203 12.54 9.23 17.85
CA ASN A 203 13.66 10.09 17.46
C ASN A 203 13.57 10.33 15.95
N LEU A 204 13.54 11.61 15.55
CA LEU A 204 13.48 12.00 14.15
C LEU A 204 14.63 11.39 13.34
N GLY A 205 15.82 11.28 13.92
CA GLY A 205 16.98 10.65 13.29
C GLY A 205 16.77 9.16 13.01
N ASP A 206 16.16 8.41 13.95
CA ASP A 206 15.86 6.99 13.75
C ASP A 206 14.77 6.81 12.67
N MET A 207 13.76 7.69 12.67
CA MET A 207 12.75 7.73 11.61
C MET A 207 13.38 8.00 10.23
N LEU A 208 14.24 9.01 10.10
CA LEU A 208 14.92 9.32 8.85
C LEU A 208 15.75 8.13 8.34
N LYS A 209 16.50 7.46 9.22
CA LYS A 209 17.23 6.22 8.90
C LYS A 209 16.32 5.11 8.41
N ALA A 210 15.19 4.88 9.08
CA ALA A 210 14.22 3.88 8.64
C ALA A 210 13.61 4.20 7.26
N LEU A 211 13.47 5.49 6.93
CA LEU A 211 12.99 5.99 5.66
C LEU A 211 14.05 5.97 4.54
N GLY A 212 15.31 5.62 4.87
CA GLY A 212 16.41 5.49 3.92
C GLY A 212 17.40 6.66 3.92
N TYR A 213 17.16 7.69 4.74
CA TYR A 213 18.04 8.86 4.84
C TYR A 213 19.11 8.62 5.91
N VAL A 214 20.37 8.55 5.50
CA VAL A 214 21.51 8.26 6.38
C VAL A 214 22.48 9.44 6.43
N ASP A 215 23.20 9.60 7.53
CA ASP A 215 24.29 10.58 7.63
C ASP A 215 25.46 10.15 6.73
N PRO A 216 26.15 11.07 6.02
CA PRO A 216 26.02 12.54 6.06
C PRO A 216 25.07 13.13 5.00
N GLU A 217 24.23 12.32 4.35
CA GLU A 217 23.32 12.76 3.28
C GLU A 217 22.18 13.65 3.79
N CYS A 218 21.95 13.69 5.11
CA CYS A 218 20.99 14.57 5.77
C CYS A 218 21.60 15.92 6.11
N ARG A 219 20.81 16.99 5.98
CA ARG A 219 21.21 18.33 6.42
C ARG A 219 21.42 18.38 7.94
N ASN A 220 22.52 18.98 8.38
CA ASN A 220 22.80 19.16 9.80
C ASN A 220 21.80 20.10 10.48
N GLY A 221 21.44 19.81 11.73
CA GLY A 221 20.63 20.70 12.58
C GLY A 221 19.13 20.73 12.26
N MET A 222 18.64 19.82 11.42
CA MET A 222 17.21 19.66 11.20
C MET A 222 16.48 19.26 12.48
N ASN A 223 15.33 19.89 12.72
CA ASN A 223 14.45 19.54 13.83
C ASN A 223 13.01 19.30 13.32
N GLY A 224 12.15 18.76 14.18
CA GLY A 224 10.77 18.44 13.81
C GLY A 224 9.97 19.64 13.32
N ALA A 225 10.18 20.83 13.89
CA ALA A 225 9.47 22.04 13.46
C ALA A 225 9.84 22.44 12.01
N TYR A 226 11.13 22.36 11.67
CA TYR A 226 11.62 22.62 10.32
C TYR A 226 10.95 21.67 9.31
N ILE A 227 10.99 20.36 9.56
CA ILE A 227 10.38 19.35 8.68
C ILE A 227 8.86 19.54 8.59
N HIS A 228 8.19 19.82 9.70
CA HIS A 228 6.75 20.07 9.70
C HIS A 228 6.36 21.25 8.80
N ASP A 229 7.14 22.34 8.84
CA ASP A 229 6.87 23.49 7.98
C ASP A 229 7.07 23.17 6.49
N THR A 230 8.03 22.31 6.14
CA THR A 230 8.19 21.78 4.78
C THR A 230 6.95 21.01 4.32
N PHE A 231 6.33 20.21 5.20
CA PHE A 231 5.11 19.46 4.87
C PHE A 231 3.89 20.35 4.58
N ARG A 232 3.89 21.64 4.96
CA ARG A 232 2.80 22.57 4.59
C ARG A 232 2.66 22.74 3.08
N VAL A 233 3.73 22.48 2.33
CA VAL A 233 3.72 22.61 0.88
C VAL A 233 3.08 21.39 0.20
N LEU A 234 3.01 20.26 0.90
CA LEU A 234 2.38 19.04 0.42
C LEU A 234 1.02 18.88 1.10
N ASP A 235 -0.03 19.26 0.38
CA ASP A 235 -1.41 19.17 0.83
C ASP A 235 -1.75 17.73 1.29
N ASN A 236 -2.45 17.62 2.43
CA ASN A 236 -2.95 16.36 2.96
C ASN A 236 -3.74 15.62 1.88
N ASP A 237 -4.56 16.34 1.11
CA ASP A 237 -5.39 15.73 0.07
C ASP A 237 -4.54 15.06 -1.00
N VAL A 238 -3.39 15.63 -1.35
CA VAL A 238 -2.45 15.06 -2.34
C VAL A 238 -1.81 13.78 -1.80
N ILE A 239 -1.45 13.74 -0.52
CA ILE A 239 -0.94 12.51 0.12
C ILE A 239 -2.00 11.40 0.13
N HIS A 240 -3.25 11.72 0.47
CA HIS A 240 -4.34 10.75 0.48
C HIS A 240 -4.73 10.27 -0.94
N LYS A 241 -4.63 11.13 -1.95
CA LYS A 241 -4.82 10.71 -3.35
C LYS A 241 -3.74 9.70 -3.78
N MET A 242 -2.52 9.79 -3.24
CA MET A 242 -1.48 8.78 -3.47
C MET A 242 -1.83 7.42 -2.84
N TYR A 243 -2.51 7.41 -1.69
CA TYR A 243 -3.05 6.19 -1.11
C TYR A 243 -4.11 5.53 -2.01
N ASP A 244 -4.96 6.31 -2.65
CA ASP A 244 -5.94 5.78 -3.60
C ASP A 244 -5.25 5.17 -4.85
N LEU A 245 -4.13 5.77 -5.30
CA LEU A 245 -3.26 5.23 -6.37
C LEU A 245 -2.61 3.90 -6.03
N ALA A 246 -2.49 3.53 -4.76
CA ALA A 246 -2.07 2.18 -4.39
C ALA A 246 -3.08 1.11 -4.85
N GLY A 247 -4.32 1.48 -5.18
CA GLY A 247 -5.28 0.54 -5.71
C GLY A 247 -5.54 -0.65 -4.78
N PHE A 248 -5.48 -0.44 -3.45
CA PHE A 248 -5.64 -1.50 -2.45
C PHE A 248 -6.87 -2.39 -2.69
N ASN A 249 -7.97 -1.78 -3.15
CA ASN A 249 -9.22 -2.49 -3.44
C ASN A 249 -9.17 -3.36 -4.72
N ILE A 250 -8.20 -3.13 -5.61
CA ILE A 250 -8.06 -3.79 -6.91
C ILE A 250 -6.90 -4.77 -6.90
N PHE A 251 -5.78 -4.44 -6.24
CA PHE A 251 -4.56 -5.23 -6.32
C PHE A 251 -4.17 -5.94 -5.02
N TYR A 252 -4.67 -5.52 -3.86
CA TYR A 252 -4.26 -6.07 -2.56
C TYR A 252 -5.36 -6.84 -1.83
N GLY A 253 -6.61 -6.77 -2.32
CA GLY A 253 -7.81 -7.18 -1.58
C GLY A 253 -8.40 -8.55 -1.93
N SER A 254 -7.66 -9.52 -2.45
CA SER A 254 -8.21 -10.89 -2.63
C SER A 254 -7.15 -11.96 -2.80
N ASP A 255 -6.91 -12.71 -1.73
CA ASP A 255 -6.80 -14.17 -1.86
C ASP A 255 -8.23 -14.72 -1.98
N ILE A 256 -8.85 -14.57 -3.16
CA ILE A 256 -9.90 -15.52 -3.50
C ILE A 256 -9.13 -16.77 -3.86
N VAL A 257 -9.12 -17.74 -2.94
CA VAL A 257 -8.88 -19.13 -3.29
C VAL A 257 -9.85 -19.43 -4.43
N GLU A 258 -9.35 -19.43 -5.67
CA GLU A 258 -10.01 -20.17 -6.73
C GLU A 258 -10.08 -21.60 -6.20
N SER A 259 -11.25 -21.96 -5.68
CA SER A 259 -11.67 -23.35 -5.67
C SER A 259 -11.79 -23.74 -7.13
N LEU A 260 -10.66 -24.05 -7.76
CA LEU A 260 -10.65 -24.80 -9.00
C LEU A 260 -11.51 -26.04 -8.72
N PRO A 261 -12.53 -26.33 -9.54
CA PRO A 261 -13.13 -27.65 -9.48
C PRO A 261 -12.00 -28.64 -9.72
N VAL A 262 -11.70 -29.45 -8.71
CA VAL A 262 -10.89 -30.64 -8.89
C VAL A 262 -11.70 -31.52 -9.83
N GLU A 263 -11.46 -31.38 -11.13
CA GLU A 263 -11.75 -32.47 -12.06
C GLU A 263 -10.85 -33.62 -11.62
N GLN A 264 -11.44 -34.52 -10.85
CA GLN A 264 -10.83 -35.80 -10.55
C GLN A 264 -10.50 -36.48 -11.88
N PRO A 265 -9.26 -36.96 -12.07
CA PRO A 265 -8.94 -37.75 -13.24
C PRO A 265 -9.81 -39.00 -13.23
N VAL A 266 -10.48 -39.26 -14.36
CA VAL A 266 -11.16 -40.52 -14.63
C VAL A 266 -10.11 -41.63 -14.52
N GLU A 267 -10.16 -42.37 -13.42
CA GLU A 267 -9.30 -43.50 -13.16
C GLU A 267 -9.67 -44.63 -14.13
N ALA A 268 -8.71 -44.98 -14.97
CA ALA A 268 -8.83 -46.05 -15.94
C ALA A 268 -9.05 -47.39 -15.22
N ALA A 269 -10.11 -48.08 -15.62
CA ALA A 269 -10.46 -49.42 -15.16
C ALA A 269 -9.35 -50.44 -15.45
N GLN A 270 -9.06 -51.29 -14.46
CA GLN A 270 -8.64 -52.70 -14.61
C GLN A 270 -8.47 -53.39 -13.23
N PRO A 271 -8.52 -54.73 -13.12
CA PRO A 271 -9.75 -55.50 -12.92
C PRO A 271 -9.80 -56.28 -11.59
N VAL A 272 -11.01 -56.80 -11.32
CA VAL A 272 -11.43 -57.68 -10.23
C VAL A 272 -10.57 -58.95 -10.09
N VAL A 273 -10.12 -59.24 -8.87
CA VAL A 273 -10.02 -60.61 -8.32
C VAL A 273 -10.37 -60.58 -6.82
N GLU A 274 -11.33 -61.42 -6.45
CA GLU A 274 -11.84 -61.68 -5.10
C GLU A 274 -10.84 -62.46 -4.23
N GLU A 275 -10.80 -62.18 -2.91
CA GLU A 275 -10.96 -63.23 -1.90
C GLU A 275 -11.28 -62.67 -0.50
N ALA A 276 -12.07 -63.44 0.24
CA ALA A 276 -12.83 -63.08 1.43
C ALA A 276 -12.08 -63.31 2.76
N LEU A 277 -12.56 -62.69 3.86
CA LEU A 277 -13.15 -63.39 5.03
C LEU A 277 -13.27 -62.51 6.32
N VAL A 278 -14.47 -62.59 6.94
CA VAL A 278 -14.78 -62.64 8.40
C VAL A 278 -14.79 -61.31 9.19
N ALA A 279 -15.97 -60.74 9.48
CA ALA A 279 -16.84 -60.88 10.69
C ALA A 279 -16.35 -60.02 11.89
N GLU A 280 -17.15 -59.44 12.80
CA GLU A 280 -18.58 -59.46 13.15
C GLU A 280 -18.84 -58.27 14.13
N LYS A 281 -20.09 -57.77 14.18
CA LYS A 281 -20.82 -57.23 15.37
C LYS A 281 -20.35 -55.96 16.11
N SER A 282 -21.19 -54.91 16.11
CA SER A 282 -22.18 -54.67 17.20
C SER A 282 -22.84 -53.28 17.21
N VAL A 283 -24.17 -53.31 17.16
CA VAL A 283 -25.19 -52.62 17.99
C VAL A 283 -25.43 -51.09 17.93
N GLU A 284 -26.72 -50.82 17.76
CA GLU A 284 -27.56 -49.63 17.64
C GLU A 284 -27.63 -48.62 18.82
N PRO A 285 -28.35 -47.47 18.64
CA PRO A 285 -28.22 -46.24 19.42
C PRO A 285 -29.36 -45.99 20.42
N VAL A 286 -29.16 -45.09 21.40
CA VAL A 286 -30.27 -44.53 22.21
C VAL A 286 -30.14 -43.02 22.50
N LYS A 287 -31.11 -42.30 21.93
CA LYS A 287 -31.89 -41.11 22.35
C LYS A 287 -31.51 -40.27 23.59
N ALA A 288 -31.35 -38.97 23.30
CA ALA A 288 -31.96 -37.77 23.90
C ALA A 288 -32.69 -37.81 25.27
N ALA A 289 -32.38 -36.84 26.14
CA ALA A 289 -33.35 -35.84 26.66
C ALA A 289 -32.70 -34.70 27.50
N LYS A 290 -33.00 -33.45 27.09
CA LYS A 290 -33.29 -32.19 27.84
C LYS A 290 -32.80 -32.03 29.30
N SER A 291 -32.24 -30.85 29.62
CA SER A 291 -32.97 -29.78 30.34
C SER A 291 -32.21 -28.42 30.46
N ARG A 292 -33.00 -27.34 30.29
CA ARG A 292 -33.01 -26.00 30.94
C ARG A 292 -31.91 -24.93 30.71
N LYS A 293 -32.39 -23.85 30.05
CA LYS A 293 -32.13 -22.36 30.09
C LYS A 293 -31.69 -21.77 31.46
N PRO A 294 -31.44 -20.43 31.65
CA PRO A 294 -31.54 -19.23 30.75
C PRO A 294 -30.40 -18.17 30.90
N GLY A 295 -30.47 -17.05 30.16
CA GLY A 295 -29.97 -15.75 30.67
C GLY A 295 -29.51 -14.70 29.65
N ILE A 296 -30.45 -13.96 29.05
CA ILE A 296 -30.19 -12.68 28.36
C ILE A 296 -30.61 -11.55 29.30
N LEU A 297 -29.74 -10.56 29.55
CA LEU A 297 -30.04 -9.10 29.56
C LEU A 297 -28.90 -8.28 30.19
N ARG A 298 -28.25 -7.38 29.43
CA ARG A 298 -27.69 -6.15 30.01
C ARG A 298 -27.67 -4.96 29.03
N LYS A 299 -28.68 -4.10 29.24
CA LYS A 299 -28.70 -2.62 29.28
C LYS A 299 -28.15 -1.81 28.08
N LEU A 300 -29.10 -1.21 27.35
CA LEU A 300 -29.00 0.09 26.69
C LEU A 300 -29.21 1.22 27.73
N ARG A 301 -28.37 2.26 27.68
CA ARG A 301 -28.67 3.61 28.19
C ARG A 301 -28.24 4.63 27.14
N LYS A 302 -29.21 5.26 26.48
CA LYS A 302 -29.09 6.60 25.89
C LYS A 302 -29.58 7.59 26.95
N ALA A 303 -28.86 8.69 27.14
CA ALA A 303 -29.37 9.87 27.82
C ALA A 303 -29.25 11.06 26.87
N VAL A 304 -30.39 11.68 26.61
CA VAL A 304 -30.57 12.99 25.98
C VAL A 304 -30.88 13.95 27.13
N LYS A 305 -30.13 15.04 27.23
CA LYS A 305 -30.62 16.40 27.45
C LYS A 305 -29.49 17.39 27.21
#